data_AF-A0A4R6US11-F1
#
_entry.id   AF-A0A4R6US11-F1
#
_cell.length_a   1.000
_cell.length_b   1.000
_cell.length_c   1.000
_cell.angle_alpha   90.00
_cell.angle_beta   90.00
_cell.angle_gamma   90.00
#
_symmetry.space_group_name_H-M   'P 1'
#
loop_
_entity.id
_entity.type
_entity.pdbx_description
1 polymer ?
#
loop_
_entity_poly.entity_id
_entity_poly.type
_entity_poly.pdbx_seq_one_letter_code
_entity_poly.pdbx_strand_id
1 'polypeptide(L)'
;MNEKEFTQLANTSRRAAALTLLGVVIIVGSLLYATANLYRSQEQLEENRVRLEQYTVRLSEMEIAEKEKTVVLRSLNERIAQAQERLDRIKNELEKAPSADAFASIGNEVQQLEKSIAAADIDTRIALELPGLIEKMNNVAKSERTSAVQQLVTNYKTEPLAVEQAVTMLELPKLDDLSAQGRINVLYFLRHTESSAWNPHSVLRAKSAIDTIQKRDESKVAQIGPQTQKELEELSAYLNQLDQL
;
A
#
# COMPACT_ATOMS: atom_id res chain seq x y z
N MET A 1 -4.52 -82.81 -32.82
CA MET A 1 -4.32 -82.03 -31.58
C MET A 1 -5.08 -82.72 -30.46
N ASN A 2 -4.40 -83.14 -29.40
CA ASN A 2 -5.01 -83.87 -28.29
C ASN A 2 -5.58 -82.87 -27.26
N GLU A 3 -6.62 -83.24 -26.52
CA GLU A 3 -7.34 -82.40 -25.53
C GLU A 3 -6.40 -81.78 -24.49
N LYS A 4 -5.31 -82.48 -24.14
CA LYS A 4 -4.21 -81.99 -23.27
C LYS A 4 -3.43 -80.81 -23.85
N GLU A 5 -3.20 -80.78 -25.16
CA GLU A 5 -2.50 -79.66 -25.83
C GLU A 5 -3.40 -78.41 -25.87
N PHE A 6 -4.70 -78.61 -26.08
CA PHE A 6 -5.68 -77.51 -26.07
C PHE A 6 -5.81 -76.88 -24.66
N THR A 7 -5.83 -77.69 -23.61
CA THR A 7 -5.85 -77.19 -22.22
C THR A 7 -4.56 -76.47 -21.83
N GLN A 8 -3.40 -76.91 -22.31
CA GLN A 8 -2.13 -76.21 -22.10
C GLN A 8 -2.12 -74.84 -22.80
N LEU A 9 -2.54 -74.77 -24.07
CA LEU A 9 -2.67 -73.50 -24.83
C LEU A 9 -3.66 -72.54 -24.18
N ALA A 10 -4.79 -73.04 -23.69
CA ALA A 10 -5.77 -72.23 -22.97
C ALA A 10 -5.19 -71.68 -21.64
N ASN A 11 -4.42 -72.47 -20.91
CA ASN A 11 -3.79 -72.04 -19.66
C ASN A 11 -2.65 -71.04 -19.88
N THR A 12 -1.83 -71.20 -20.92
CA THR A 12 -0.80 -70.20 -21.27
C THR A 12 -1.43 -68.89 -21.73
N SER A 13 -2.50 -68.94 -22.53
CA SER A 13 -3.27 -67.75 -22.92
C SER A 13 -3.88 -67.02 -21.73
N ARG A 14 -4.46 -67.76 -20.76
CA ARG A 14 -5.03 -67.16 -19.53
C ARG A 14 -3.96 -66.53 -18.64
N ARG A 15 -2.79 -67.17 -18.51
CA ARG A 15 -1.65 -66.61 -17.76
C ARG A 15 -1.09 -65.36 -18.42
N ALA A 16 -0.97 -65.36 -19.75
CA ALA A 16 -0.55 -64.19 -20.51
C ALA A 16 -1.52 -63.03 -20.28
N ALA A 17 -2.83 -63.27 -20.44
CA ALA A 17 -3.87 -62.26 -20.19
C ALA A 17 -3.85 -61.73 -18.75
N ALA A 18 -3.68 -62.60 -17.75
CA ALA A 18 -3.59 -62.20 -16.34
C ALA A 18 -2.35 -61.33 -16.05
N LEU A 19 -1.20 -61.64 -16.64
CA LEU A 19 0.02 -60.82 -16.52
C LEU A 19 -0.14 -59.47 -17.21
N THR A 20 -0.81 -59.42 -18.37
CA THR A 20 -1.12 -58.14 -19.04
C THR A 20 -2.04 -57.28 -18.18
N LEU A 21 -3.08 -57.89 -17.59
CA LEU A 21 -4.03 -57.20 -16.70
C LEU A 21 -3.33 -56.66 -15.44
N LEU A 22 -2.46 -57.46 -14.82
CA LEU A 22 -1.66 -57.04 -13.67
C LEU A 22 -0.72 -55.87 -14.03
N GLY A 23 -0.06 -55.95 -15.19
CA GLY A 23 0.79 -54.85 -15.69
C GLY A 23 0.01 -53.56 -15.89
N VAL A 24 -1.19 -53.63 -16.47
CA VAL A 24 -2.08 -52.47 -16.64
C VAL A 24 -2.49 -51.87 -15.29
N VAL A 25 -2.86 -52.70 -14.31
CA VAL A 25 -3.24 -52.22 -12.96
C VAL A 25 -2.08 -51.51 -12.26
N ILE A 26 -0.86 -52.04 -12.36
CA ILE A 26 0.33 -51.41 -11.77
C ILE A 26 0.61 -50.06 -12.44
N ILE A 27 0.52 -49.98 -13.77
CA ILE A 27 0.72 -48.74 -14.53
C ILE A 27 -0.33 -47.69 -14.14
N VAL A 28 -1.61 -48.06 -14.14
CA VAL A 28 -2.72 -47.14 -13.79
C VAL A 28 -2.60 -46.69 -12.34
N GLY A 29 -2.31 -47.59 -11.39
CA GLY A 29 -2.10 -47.25 -9.99
C GLY A 29 -0.94 -46.27 -9.78
N SER A 30 0.17 -46.48 -10.52
CA SER A 30 1.33 -45.59 -10.48
C SER A 30 1.01 -44.20 -11.06
N LEU A 31 0.21 -44.15 -12.13
CA LEU A 31 -0.25 -42.89 -12.74
C LEU A 31 -1.18 -42.11 -11.80
N LEU A 32 -2.12 -42.80 -11.13
CA LEU A 32 -3.03 -42.20 -10.15
C LEU A 32 -2.28 -41.67 -8.93
N TYR A 33 -1.27 -42.41 -8.45
CA TYR A 33 -0.41 -41.96 -7.36
C TYR A 33 0.39 -40.71 -7.76
N ALA A 34 1.02 -40.74 -8.94
CA ALA A 34 1.80 -39.61 -9.44
C ALA A 34 0.93 -38.35 -9.61
N THR A 35 -0.27 -38.49 -10.18
CA THR A 35 -1.21 -37.36 -10.34
C THR A 35 -1.69 -36.81 -9.01
N ALA A 36 -2.06 -37.66 -8.04
CA ALA A 36 -2.43 -37.21 -6.70
C ALA A 36 -1.30 -36.45 -5.99
N ASN A 37 -0.06 -36.90 -6.16
CA ASN A 37 1.10 -36.21 -5.60
C ASN A 37 1.36 -34.86 -6.30
N LEU A 38 1.11 -34.79 -7.61
CA LEU A 38 1.21 -33.56 -8.40
C LEU A 38 0.16 -32.53 -7.96
N TYR A 39 -1.09 -32.96 -7.73
CA TYR A 39 -2.14 -32.09 -7.19
C TYR A 39 -1.80 -31.53 -5.81
N ARG A 40 -1.33 -32.38 -4.88
CA ARG A 40 -0.88 -31.91 -3.54
C ARG A 40 0.27 -30.92 -3.63
N SER A 41 1.23 -31.16 -4.55
CA SER A 41 2.34 -30.24 -4.76
C SER A 41 1.87 -28.89 -5.33
N GLN A 42 0.84 -28.86 -6.17
CA GLN A 42 0.26 -27.63 -6.69
C GLN A 42 -0.49 -26.85 -5.60
N GLU A 43 -1.25 -27.54 -4.76
CA GLU A 43 -1.95 -26.94 -3.63
C GLU A 43 -0.96 -26.29 -2.65
N GLN A 44 0.12 -27.00 -2.30
CA GLN A 44 1.18 -26.45 -1.46
C GLN A 44 1.90 -25.25 -2.10
N LEU A 45 2.09 -25.27 -3.43
CA LEU A 45 2.66 -24.15 -4.17
C LEU A 45 1.76 -22.91 -4.06
N GLU A 46 0.45 -23.09 -4.22
CA GLU A 46 -0.50 -21.98 -4.15
C GLU A 46 -0.62 -21.45 -2.71
N GLU A 47 -0.66 -22.32 -1.70
CA GLU A 47 -0.62 -21.89 -0.29
C GLU A 47 0.66 -21.09 0.03
N ASN A 48 1.82 -21.57 -0.43
CA ASN A 48 3.09 -20.88 -0.23
C ASN A 48 3.12 -19.54 -0.97
N ARG A 49 2.56 -19.48 -2.18
CA ARG A 49 2.43 -18.25 -2.95
C ARG A 49 1.58 -17.22 -2.20
N VAL A 50 0.41 -17.61 -1.71
CA VAL A 50 -0.47 -16.74 -0.91
C VAL A 50 0.24 -16.25 0.35
N ARG A 51 0.98 -17.11 1.05
CA ARG A 51 1.78 -16.69 2.22
C ARG A 51 2.89 -15.71 1.84
N LEU A 52 3.57 -15.94 0.72
CA LEU A 52 4.60 -15.04 0.21
C LEU A 52 4.00 -13.67 -0.12
N GLU A 53 2.87 -13.63 -0.81
CA GLU A 53 2.14 -12.39 -1.10
C GLU A 53 1.79 -11.66 0.22
N GLN A 54 1.24 -12.36 1.21
CA GLN A 54 0.95 -11.79 2.54
C GLN A 54 2.19 -11.24 3.26
N TYR A 55 3.32 -11.95 3.22
CA TYR A 55 4.58 -11.47 3.80
C TYR A 55 5.09 -10.21 3.09
N THR A 56 4.94 -10.17 1.76
CA THR A 56 5.40 -9.03 0.96
C THR A 56 4.57 -7.78 1.27
N VAL A 57 3.25 -7.93 1.42
CA VAL A 57 2.38 -6.83 1.87
C VAL A 57 2.79 -6.35 3.25
N ARG A 58 2.95 -7.26 4.23
CA ARG A 58 3.33 -6.89 5.59
C ARG A 58 4.69 -6.20 5.68
N LEU A 59 5.66 -6.64 4.88
CA LEU A 59 6.97 -5.99 4.76
C LEU A 59 6.83 -4.57 4.21
N SER A 60 5.99 -4.37 3.18
CA SER A 60 5.74 -3.03 2.63
C SER A 60 5.07 -2.09 3.64
N GLU A 61 4.13 -2.60 4.45
CA GLU A 61 3.48 -1.82 5.51
C GLU A 61 4.48 -1.41 6.60
N MET A 62 5.34 -2.33 7.02
CA MET A 62 6.41 -2.04 7.98
C MET A 62 7.39 -1.01 7.42
N GLU A 63 7.76 -1.11 6.14
CA GLU A 63 8.68 -0.16 5.52
C GLU A 63 8.07 1.26 5.42
N ILE A 64 6.77 1.37 5.14
CA ILE A 64 6.05 2.65 5.15
C ILE A 64 6.03 3.23 6.57
N ALA A 65 5.63 2.44 7.56
CA ALA A 65 5.59 2.89 8.96
C ALA A 65 6.99 3.26 9.48
N GLU A 66 8.04 2.54 9.06
CA GLU A 66 9.42 2.85 9.41
C GLU A 66 9.90 4.13 8.72
N LYS A 67 9.54 4.36 7.45
CA LYS A 67 9.82 5.62 6.76
C LYS A 67 9.13 6.80 7.44
N GLU A 68 7.85 6.66 7.79
CA GLU A 68 7.10 7.69 8.54
C GLU A 68 7.75 7.99 9.89
N LYS A 69 8.07 6.95 10.66
CA LYS A 69 8.79 7.09 11.93
C LYS A 69 10.16 7.76 11.74
N THR A 70 10.87 7.45 10.66
CA THR A 70 12.19 8.01 10.37
C THR A 70 12.11 9.49 10.00
N VAL A 71 11.07 9.90 9.26
CA VAL A 71 10.82 11.30 8.95
C VAL A 71 10.54 12.10 10.23
N VAL A 72 9.68 11.58 11.10
CA VAL A 72 9.37 12.21 12.41
C VAL A 72 10.62 12.27 13.29
N LEU A 73 11.39 11.18 13.38
CA LEU A 73 12.62 11.13 14.18
C LEU A 73 13.71 12.06 13.64
N ARG A 74 13.88 12.18 12.32
CA ARG A 74 14.84 13.09 11.72
C ARG A 74 14.50 14.54 12.05
N SER A 75 13.23 14.92 11.89
CA SER A 75 12.73 16.24 12.28
C SER A 75 12.98 16.52 13.76
N LEU A 76 12.66 15.57 14.65
CA LEU A 76 12.92 15.73 16.09
C LEU A 76 14.41 15.86 16.43
N ASN A 77 15.28 15.09 15.78
CA ASN A 77 16.72 15.14 16.04
C ASN A 77 17.36 16.45 15.57
N GLU A 78 16.98 16.96 14.40
CA GLU A 78 17.42 18.28 13.92
C GLU A 78 16.98 19.40 14.88
N ARG A 79 15.77 19.28 15.45
CA ARG A 79 15.24 20.22 16.46
C ARG A 79 16.02 20.18 17.76
N ILE A 80 16.37 18.99 18.25
CA ILE A 80 17.19 18.85 19.47
C ILE A 80 18.56 19.50 19.25
N ALA A 81 19.18 19.28 18.07
CA ALA A 81 20.47 19.88 17.74
C ALA A 81 20.40 21.42 17.68
N GLN A 82 19.38 21.98 17.00
CA GLN A 82 19.18 23.42 16.93
C GLN A 82 18.89 24.06 18.30
N ALA A 83 18.09 23.39 19.13
CA ALA A 83 17.79 23.86 20.49
C ALA A 83 19.05 23.86 21.37
N GLN A 84 19.89 22.81 21.27
CA GLN A 84 21.16 22.72 21.98
C GLN A 84 22.13 23.83 21.56
N GLU A 85 22.32 24.05 20.26
CA GLU A 85 23.22 25.10 19.75
C GLU A 85 22.78 26.51 20.21
N ARG A 86 21.47 26.75 20.28
CA ARG A 86 20.93 28.02 20.78
C ARG A 86 21.06 28.17 22.29
N LEU A 87 20.87 27.10 23.05
CA LEU A 87 21.07 27.11 24.50
C LEU A 87 22.54 27.42 24.85
N ASP A 88 23.48 26.88 24.08
CA ASP A 88 24.90 27.19 24.20
C ASP A 88 25.23 28.65 23.84
N ARG A 89 24.54 29.24 22.85
CA ARG A 89 24.65 30.68 22.54
C ARG A 89 24.16 31.55 23.69
N ILE A 90 22.95 31.30 24.19
CA ILE A 90 22.35 32.04 25.31
C ILE A 90 23.26 31.97 26.55
N LYS A 91 23.78 30.77 26.86
CA LYS A 91 24.69 30.58 27.99
C LYS A 91 25.98 31.40 27.83
N ASN A 92 26.57 31.40 26.64
CA ASN A 92 27.75 32.20 26.33
C ASN A 92 27.50 33.72 26.38
N GLU A 93 26.32 34.19 25.98
CA GLU A 93 25.94 35.61 26.07
C GLU A 93 25.72 36.05 27.54
N LEU A 94 25.05 35.21 28.34
CA LEU A 94 24.86 35.44 29.77
C LEU A 94 26.18 35.45 30.56
N GLU A 95 27.15 34.61 30.19
CA GLU A 95 28.48 34.60 30.80
C GLU A 95 29.31 35.85 30.47
N LYS A 96 29.07 36.50 29.32
CA LYS A 96 29.89 37.62 28.82
C LYS A 96 29.44 39.00 29.28
N ALA A 97 28.14 39.25 29.46
CA ALA A 97 27.63 40.45 30.16
C ALA A 97 26.10 40.37 30.35
N PRO A 98 25.57 40.49 31.58
CA PRO A 98 24.14 40.68 31.80
C PRO A 98 23.78 42.15 31.51
N SER A 99 23.67 42.50 30.22
CA SER A 99 23.20 43.82 29.78
C SER A 99 21.74 43.77 29.35
N ALA A 100 21.05 44.92 29.34
CA ALA A 100 19.68 45.02 28.84
C ALA A 100 19.55 44.54 27.38
N ASP A 101 20.62 44.70 26.58
CA ASP A 101 20.69 44.23 25.20
C ASP A 101 20.76 42.69 25.11
N ALA A 102 21.47 42.04 26.04
CA ALA A 102 21.51 40.58 26.13
C ALA A 102 20.12 40.00 26.47
N PHE A 103 19.37 40.65 27.37
CA PHE A 103 17.99 40.23 27.67
C PHE A 103 17.03 40.44 26.50
N ALA A 104 17.20 41.51 25.71
CA ALA A 104 16.42 41.73 24.50
C ALA A 104 16.74 40.71 23.39
N SER A 105 18.02 40.34 23.22
CA SER A 105 18.47 39.27 22.32
C SER A 105 17.82 37.93 22.68
N ILE A 106 17.91 37.53 23.96
CA ILE A 106 17.30 36.31 24.49
C ILE A 106 15.78 36.30 24.27
N GLY A 107 15.10 37.42 24.51
CA GLY A 107 13.65 37.53 24.29
C GLY A 107 13.23 37.28 22.83
N ASN A 108 14.00 37.79 21.87
CA ASN A 108 13.76 37.55 20.44
C ASN A 108 14.04 36.09 20.05
N GLU A 109 15.09 35.48 20.59
CA GLU A 109 15.40 34.07 20.34
C GLU A 109 14.34 33.12 20.90
N VAL A 110 13.82 33.41 22.10
CA VAL A 110 12.70 32.67 22.71
C VAL A 110 11.44 32.79 21.85
N GLN A 111 11.11 33.98 21.36
CA GLN A 111 9.94 34.18 20.51
C GLN A 111 10.07 33.47 19.15
N GLN A 112 11.28 33.38 18.58
CA GLN A 112 11.53 32.57 17.38
C GLN A 112 11.44 31.06 17.67
N LEU A 113 11.88 30.62 18.84
CA LEU A 113 11.73 29.23 19.31
C LEU A 113 10.26 28.86 19.48
N GLU A 114 9.45 29.73 20.07
CA GLU A 114 8.01 29.49 20.21
C GLU A 114 7.34 29.31 18.84
N LYS A 115 7.73 30.12 17.85
CA LYS A 115 7.24 29.99 16.47
C LYS A 115 7.68 28.69 15.80
N SER A 116 8.93 28.28 15.95
CA SER A 116 9.42 27.02 15.36
C SER A 116 8.84 25.79 16.04
N ILE A 117 8.60 25.85 17.36
CA ILE A 117 7.92 24.80 18.12
C ILE A 117 6.46 24.69 17.68
N ALA A 118 5.75 25.81 17.52
CA ALA A 118 4.36 25.83 17.07
C ALA A 118 4.20 25.27 15.65
N ALA A 119 5.12 25.62 14.73
CA ALA A 119 5.13 25.05 13.38
C ALA A 119 5.38 23.52 13.40
N ALA A 120 6.29 23.05 14.26
CA ALA A 120 6.62 21.64 14.32
C ALA A 120 5.58 20.78 15.08
N ASP A 121 4.77 21.38 15.95
CA ASP A 121 3.59 20.72 16.53
C ASP A 121 2.53 20.41 15.46
N ILE A 122 2.37 21.32 14.48
CA ILE A 122 1.48 21.12 13.33
C ILE A 122 1.97 19.95 12.47
N ASP A 123 3.26 19.91 12.10
CA ASP A 123 3.83 18.82 11.29
C ASP A 123 3.71 17.46 11.97
N THR A 124 3.93 17.42 13.29
CA THR A 124 3.81 16.18 14.09
C THR A 124 2.36 15.72 14.16
N ARG A 125 1.41 16.65 14.33
CA ARG A 125 -0.02 16.32 14.35
C ARG A 125 -0.50 15.83 12.98
N ILE A 126 -0.05 16.46 11.89
CA ILE A 126 -0.32 16.01 10.52
C ILE A 126 0.16 14.57 10.35
N ALA A 127 1.40 14.26 10.72
CA ALA A 127 1.96 12.93 10.56
C ALA A 127 1.24 11.83 11.37
N LEU A 128 0.64 12.18 12.52
CA LEU A 128 -0.08 11.23 13.38
C LEU A 128 -1.54 11.03 12.98
N GLU A 129 -2.23 12.09 12.56
CA GLU A 129 -3.67 12.06 12.28
C GLU A 129 -3.98 11.64 10.84
N LEU A 130 -3.14 12.05 9.89
CA LEU A 130 -3.37 11.88 8.46
C LEU A 130 -3.53 10.41 8.04
N PRO A 131 -2.66 9.45 8.44
CA PRO A 131 -2.81 8.04 8.03
C PRO A 131 -4.18 7.47 8.44
N GLY A 132 -4.63 7.78 9.67
CA GLY A 132 -5.92 7.33 10.16
C GLY A 132 -7.10 7.94 9.42
N LEU A 133 -6.99 9.16 8.92
CA LEU A 133 -8.01 9.77 8.06
C LEU A 133 -8.02 9.14 6.66
N ILE A 134 -6.85 8.89 6.08
CA ILE A 134 -6.71 8.25 4.77
C ILE A 134 -7.34 6.85 4.78
N GLU A 135 -7.04 6.03 5.80
CA GLU A 135 -7.63 4.70 5.95
C GLU A 135 -9.15 4.74 6.14
N LYS A 136 -9.65 5.71 6.93
CA LYS A 136 -11.08 5.87 7.17
C LYS A 136 -11.89 6.20 5.91
N MET A 137 -11.28 6.63 4.81
CA MET A 137 -11.98 6.78 3.53
C MET A 137 -12.59 5.46 3.02
N ASN A 138 -12.06 4.31 3.44
CA ASN A 138 -12.56 2.97 3.09
C ASN A 138 -13.30 2.26 4.24
N ASN A 139 -13.63 2.97 5.33
CA ASN A 139 -14.33 2.38 6.48
C ASN A 139 -15.70 1.81 6.08
N VAL A 140 -16.27 0.83 6.80
CA VAL A 140 -17.60 0.27 6.49
C VAL A 140 -18.74 1.24 6.84
N ALA A 141 -18.58 2.07 7.86
CA ALA A 141 -19.56 3.06 8.28
C ALA A 141 -19.53 4.31 7.38
N LYS A 142 -20.70 4.66 6.80
CA LYS A 142 -20.83 5.84 5.92
C LYS A 142 -20.44 7.14 6.63
N SER A 143 -20.88 7.32 7.88
CA SER A 143 -20.58 8.50 8.68
C SER A 143 -19.08 8.72 8.88
N GLU A 144 -18.35 7.64 9.16
CA GLU A 144 -16.89 7.70 9.34
C GLU A 144 -16.18 8.05 8.03
N ARG A 145 -16.55 7.40 6.92
CA ARG A 145 -15.99 7.71 5.59
C ARG A 145 -16.22 9.18 5.21
N THR A 146 -17.45 9.66 5.30
CA THR A 146 -17.79 11.04 4.90
C THR A 146 -17.13 12.06 5.82
N SER A 147 -17.05 11.79 7.13
CA SER A 147 -16.32 12.65 8.07
C SER A 147 -14.83 12.74 7.74
N ALA A 148 -14.20 11.59 7.44
CA ALA A 148 -12.79 11.55 7.08
C ALA A 148 -12.51 12.32 5.78
N VAL A 149 -13.30 12.11 4.72
CA VAL A 149 -13.16 12.85 3.45
C VAL A 149 -13.35 14.35 3.68
N GLN A 150 -14.33 14.77 4.47
CA GLN A 150 -14.55 16.19 4.77
C GLN A 150 -13.34 16.81 5.50
N GLN A 151 -12.78 16.10 6.49
CA GLN A 151 -11.60 16.56 7.21
C GLN A 151 -10.39 16.67 6.30
N LEU A 152 -10.17 15.69 5.42
CA LEU A 152 -9.09 15.70 4.43
C LEU A 152 -9.21 16.89 3.48
N VAL A 153 -10.38 17.12 2.89
CA VAL A 153 -10.62 18.25 1.96
C VAL A 153 -10.51 19.60 2.68
N THR A 154 -10.91 19.69 3.94
CA THR A 154 -10.89 20.97 4.67
C THR A 154 -9.49 21.32 5.15
N ASN A 155 -8.78 20.36 5.74
CA ASN A 155 -7.57 20.61 6.51
C ASN A 155 -6.28 20.20 5.78
N TYR A 156 -6.37 19.31 4.78
CA TYR A 156 -5.20 18.68 4.16
C TYR A 156 -5.15 18.83 2.63
N LYS A 157 -6.00 19.67 2.03
CA LYS A 157 -6.05 19.89 0.57
C LYS A 157 -4.75 20.47 -0.01
N THR A 158 -3.93 21.14 0.81
CA THR A 158 -2.63 21.71 0.41
C THR A 158 -1.44 20.81 0.77
N GLU A 159 -1.67 19.68 1.44
CA GLU A 159 -0.61 18.88 2.06
C GLU A 159 -0.09 17.80 1.11
N PRO A 160 1.19 17.86 0.68
CA PRO A 160 1.75 16.88 -0.24
C PRO A 160 1.73 15.44 0.28
N LEU A 161 1.96 15.26 1.58
CA LEU A 161 1.91 13.93 2.22
C LEU A 161 0.51 13.29 2.10
N ALA A 162 -0.55 14.09 2.14
CA ALA A 162 -1.92 13.60 2.01
C ALA A 162 -2.19 13.10 0.59
N VAL A 163 -1.69 13.83 -0.43
CA VAL A 163 -1.72 13.38 -1.82
C VAL A 163 -0.97 12.05 -1.98
N GLU A 164 0.26 11.97 -1.47
CA GLU A 164 1.10 10.76 -1.60
C GLU A 164 0.46 9.52 -0.96
N GLN A 165 -0.09 9.66 0.24
CA GLN A 165 -0.77 8.56 0.92
C GLN A 165 -2.08 8.17 0.22
N ALA A 166 -2.87 9.14 -0.24
CA ALA A 166 -4.10 8.86 -0.99
C ALA A 166 -3.83 8.18 -2.35
N VAL A 167 -2.78 8.60 -3.08
CA VAL A 167 -2.36 7.93 -4.32
C VAL A 167 -1.95 6.48 -4.03
N THR A 168 -1.23 6.25 -2.93
CA THR A 168 -0.81 4.89 -2.51
C THR A 168 -2.02 3.97 -2.26
N MET A 169 -3.19 4.51 -1.85
CA MET A 169 -4.42 3.71 -1.71
C MET A 169 -4.96 3.20 -3.06
N LEU A 170 -4.68 3.91 -4.17
CA LEU A 170 -5.12 3.52 -5.52
C LEU A 170 -4.14 2.57 -6.23
N GLU A 171 -3.01 2.26 -5.61
CA GLU A 171 -2.01 1.34 -6.15
C GLU A 171 -2.20 -0.08 -5.61
N LEU A 172 -1.74 -1.08 -6.36
CA LEU A 172 -1.72 -2.46 -5.87
C LEU A 172 -0.67 -2.61 -4.75
N PRO A 173 -0.94 -3.39 -3.69
CA PRO A 173 -2.13 -4.22 -3.49
C PRO A 173 -3.34 -3.48 -2.88
N LYS A 174 -3.16 -2.29 -2.30
CA LYS A 174 -4.20 -1.57 -1.54
C LYS A 174 -5.48 -1.30 -2.33
N LEU A 175 -5.36 -1.11 -3.65
CA LEU A 175 -6.50 -0.95 -4.56
C LEU A 175 -7.50 -2.12 -4.47
N ASP A 176 -7.03 -3.33 -4.20
CA ASP A 176 -7.87 -4.54 -4.11
C ASP A 176 -8.66 -4.59 -2.80
N ASP A 177 -8.15 -3.94 -1.74
CA ASP A 177 -8.83 -3.81 -0.46
C ASP A 177 -9.86 -2.66 -0.44
N LEU A 178 -9.83 -1.78 -1.45
CA LEU A 178 -10.77 -0.69 -1.55
C LEU A 178 -12.16 -1.17 -1.98
N SER A 179 -13.15 -0.84 -1.13
CA SER A 179 -14.56 -0.91 -1.52
C SER A 179 -14.84 0.06 -2.68
N ALA A 180 -15.94 -0.16 -3.41
CA ALA A 180 -16.37 0.76 -4.46
C ALA A 180 -16.52 2.21 -3.96
N GLN A 181 -17.04 2.38 -2.73
CA GLN A 181 -17.16 3.69 -2.10
C GLN A 181 -15.81 4.25 -1.64
N GLY A 182 -14.90 3.39 -1.16
CA GLY A 182 -13.52 3.77 -0.84
C GLY A 182 -12.79 4.35 -2.05
N ARG A 183 -12.88 3.68 -3.21
CA ARG A 183 -12.31 4.18 -4.48
C ARG A 183 -12.84 5.56 -4.84
N ILE A 184 -14.16 5.75 -4.80
CA ILE A 184 -14.80 7.04 -5.08
C ILE A 184 -14.29 8.12 -4.12
N ASN A 185 -14.22 7.83 -2.82
CA ASN A 185 -13.78 8.78 -1.80
C ASN A 185 -12.32 9.21 -1.99
N VAL A 186 -11.43 8.27 -2.30
CA VAL A 186 -10.01 8.57 -2.55
C VAL A 186 -9.86 9.44 -3.79
N LEU A 187 -10.52 9.08 -4.89
CA LEU A 187 -10.51 9.86 -6.14
C LEU A 187 -11.09 11.26 -5.93
N TYR A 188 -12.21 11.35 -5.19
CA TYR A 188 -12.85 12.60 -4.84
C TYR A 188 -11.91 13.50 -4.03
N PHE A 189 -11.25 12.97 -3.00
CA PHE A 189 -10.29 13.74 -2.20
C PHE A 189 -9.15 14.27 -3.10
N LEU A 190 -8.51 13.40 -3.89
CA LEU A 190 -7.41 13.78 -4.78
C LEU A 190 -7.82 14.90 -5.75
N ARG A 191 -9.02 14.86 -6.31
CA ARG A 191 -9.55 15.91 -7.19
C ARG A 191 -9.77 17.26 -6.49
N HIS A 192 -9.96 17.27 -5.18
CA HIS A 192 -10.21 18.48 -4.39
C HIS A 192 -8.97 19.02 -3.67
N THR A 193 -7.79 18.45 -3.95
CA THR A 193 -6.51 19.00 -3.48
C THR A 193 -6.07 20.18 -4.35
N GLU A 194 -5.27 21.09 -3.79
CA GLU A 194 -4.72 22.24 -4.51
C GLU A 194 -3.46 21.85 -5.30
N SER A 195 -3.16 22.58 -6.38
CA SER A 195 -2.01 22.28 -7.25
C SER A 195 -0.67 22.31 -6.50
N SER A 196 -0.54 23.12 -5.45
CA SER A 196 0.65 23.19 -4.61
C SER A 196 0.92 21.92 -3.79
N ALA A 197 -0.08 21.04 -3.62
CA ALA A 197 0.10 19.77 -2.93
C ALA A 197 0.72 18.70 -3.86
N TRP A 198 0.74 18.93 -5.17
CA TRP A 198 1.23 17.95 -6.14
C TRP A 198 2.69 18.19 -6.50
N ASN A 199 3.42 17.09 -6.60
CA ASN A 199 4.75 17.06 -7.20
C ASN A 199 4.73 16.15 -8.45
N PRO A 200 5.70 16.30 -9.38
CA PRO A 200 5.70 15.53 -10.62
C PRO A 200 5.67 14.01 -10.41
N HIS A 201 6.28 13.51 -9.34
CA HIS A 201 6.29 12.08 -9.02
C HIS A 201 4.89 11.58 -8.61
N SER A 202 4.19 12.32 -7.75
CA SER A 202 2.81 12.00 -7.34
C SER A 202 1.82 12.07 -8.49
N VAL A 203 1.99 13.02 -9.43
CA VAL A 203 1.18 13.09 -10.66
C VAL A 203 1.36 11.84 -11.51
N LEU A 204 2.60 11.43 -11.77
CA LEU A 204 2.90 10.21 -12.55
C LEU A 204 2.31 8.95 -11.89
N ARG A 205 2.45 8.84 -10.57
CA ARG A 205 1.86 7.73 -9.80
C ARG A 205 0.34 7.69 -9.90
N ALA A 206 -0.32 8.84 -9.73
CA ALA A 206 -1.77 8.93 -9.87
C ALA A 206 -2.25 8.54 -11.29
N LYS A 207 -1.55 9.00 -12.35
CA LYS A 207 -1.83 8.60 -13.73
C LYS A 207 -1.67 7.08 -13.94
N SER A 208 -0.61 6.50 -13.40
CA SER A 208 -0.37 5.04 -13.45
C SER A 208 -1.46 4.26 -12.73
N ALA A 209 -1.93 4.75 -11.56
CA ALA A 209 -3.02 4.15 -10.82
C ALA A 209 -4.35 4.20 -11.61
N ILE A 210 -4.66 5.34 -12.26
CA ILE A 210 -5.84 5.48 -13.13
C ILE A 210 -5.81 4.45 -14.27
N ASP A 211 -4.69 4.35 -14.99
CA ASP A 211 -4.50 3.39 -16.08
C ASP A 211 -4.64 1.94 -15.60
N THR A 212 -4.10 1.63 -14.41
CA THR A 212 -4.25 0.31 -13.79
C THR A 212 -5.71 -0.02 -13.49
N ILE A 213 -6.48 0.93 -12.94
CA ILE A 213 -7.90 0.75 -12.64
C ILE A 213 -8.69 0.50 -13.93
N GLN A 214 -8.44 1.30 -14.98
CA GLN A 214 -9.11 1.16 -16.27
C GLN A 214 -8.82 -0.19 -16.94
N LYS A 215 -7.54 -0.61 -16.98
CA LYS A 215 -7.15 -1.92 -17.54
C LYS A 215 -7.81 -3.10 -16.83
N ARG A 216 -8.01 -3.00 -15.51
CA ARG A 216 -8.68 -4.04 -14.71
C ARG A 216 -10.18 -4.14 -15.03
N ASP A 217 -10.83 -3.02 -15.33
CA ASP A 217 -12.21 -3.00 -15.81
C ASP A 217 -12.35 -3.61 -17.21
N GLU A 218 -11.49 -3.20 -18.15
CA GLU A 218 -11.45 -3.73 -19.52
C GLU A 218 -11.20 -5.25 -19.52
N SER A 219 -10.32 -5.71 -18.65
CA SER A 219 -9.97 -7.13 -18.48
C SER A 219 -11.01 -7.92 -17.67
N LYS A 220 -12.09 -7.26 -17.20
CA LYS A 220 -13.14 -7.85 -16.34
C LYS A 220 -12.62 -8.45 -15.03
N VAL A 221 -11.46 -8.01 -14.57
CA VAL A 221 -10.88 -8.41 -13.29
C VAL A 221 -11.59 -7.69 -12.14
N ALA A 222 -11.93 -6.42 -12.33
CA ALA A 222 -12.69 -5.64 -11.36
C ALA A 222 -13.59 -4.64 -12.09
N GLN A 223 -14.91 -4.71 -11.87
CA GLN A 223 -15.85 -3.81 -12.52
C GLN A 223 -15.88 -2.43 -11.84
N ILE A 224 -15.77 -1.37 -12.62
CA ILE A 224 -15.97 0.01 -12.13
C ILE A 224 -17.40 0.47 -12.44
N GLY A 225 -18.03 1.12 -11.45
CA GLY A 225 -19.36 1.71 -11.62
C GLY A 225 -19.27 3.08 -12.31
N PRO A 226 -20.41 3.61 -12.81
CA PRO A 226 -20.45 4.93 -13.48
C PRO A 226 -19.90 6.08 -12.63
N GLN A 227 -20.07 6.01 -11.31
CA GLN A 227 -19.55 7.03 -10.39
C GLN A 227 -18.03 6.99 -10.30
N THR A 228 -17.43 5.80 -10.22
CA THR A 228 -15.97 5.64 -10.22
C THR A 228 -15.39 6.10 -11.56
N GLN A 229 -16.02 5.72 -12.68
CA GLN A 229 -15.61 6.17 -14.01
C GLN A 229 -15.59 7.70 -14.11
N LYS A 230 -16.65 8.36 -13.64
CA LYS A 230 -16.72 9.82 -13.61
C LYS A 230 -15.57 10.45 -12.82
N GLU A 231 -15.30 9.97 -11.60
CA GLU A 231 -14.22 10.54 -10.78
C GLU A 231 -12.82 10.26 -11.39
N LEU A 232 -12.62 9.13 -12.09
CA LEU A 232 -11.38 8.87 -12.83
C LEU A 232 -11.18 9.86 -13.98
N GLU A 233 -12.23 10.14 -14.74
CA GLU A 233 -12.19 11.12 -15.84
C GLU A 233 -11.90 12.53 -15.32
N GLU A 234 -12.59 12.95 -14.26
CA GLU A 234 -12.39 14.27 -13.65
C GLU A 234 -11.00 14.42 -13.04
N LEU A 235 -10.49 13.39 -12.34
CA LEU A 235 -9.12 13.40 -11.82
C LEU A 235 -8.09 13.41 -12.95
N SER A 236 -8.27 12.62 -14.00
CA SER A 236 -7.36 12.61 -15.16
C SER A 236 -7.28 13.99 -15.82
N ALA A 237 -8.42 14.65 -16.01
CA ALA A 237 -8.48 16.01 -16.52
C ALA A 237 -7.74 17.01 -15.61
N TYR A 238 -7.92 16.90 -14.29
CA TYR A 238 -7.22 17.72 -13.32
C TYR A 238 -5.69 17.52 -13.38
N LEU A 239 -5.22 16.26 -13.40
CA LEU A 239 -3.79 15.95 -13.48
C LEU A 239 -3.14 16.48 -14.77
N ASN A 240 -3.87 16.50 -15.88
CA ASN A 240 -3.35 17.06 -17.14
C ASN A 240 -3.22 18.59 -17.12
N GLN A 241 -3.96 19.29 -16.24
CA GLN A 241 -3.78 20.72 -16.02
C GLN A 241 -2.53 21.01 -15.19
N LEU A 242 -2.19 20.12 -14.25
CA LEU A 242 -0.99 20.26 -13.42
C LEU A 242 0.31 20.14 -14.23
N ASP A 243 0.32 19.35 -15.30
CA ASP A 243 1.47 19.23 -16.21
C ASP A 243 1.79 20.51 -17.01
N GLN A 244 0.89 21.50 -17.00
CA GLN A 244 1.04 22.76 -17.73
C GLN A 244 1.56 23.91 -16.85
N LEU A 245 1.80 23.66 -15.56
CA LEU A 245 2.35 24.60 -14.57
C LEU A 245 3.87 24.40 -14.41
#